data_AF-A0A1M6PLZ3-F1
#
_entry.id   AF-A0A1M6PLZ3-F1
#
_cell.length_a   1.000
_cell.length_b   1.000
_cell.length_c   1.000
_cell.angle_alpha   90.00
_cell.angle_beta   90.00
_cell.angle_gamma   90.00
#
_symmetry.space_group_name_H-M   'P 1'
#
loop_
_entity.id
_entity.type
_entity.pdbx_description
1 polymer ?
#
loop_
_entity_poly.entity_id
_entity_poly.type
_entity_poly.pdbx_seq_one_letter_code
_entity_poly.pdbx_strand_id
1 'polypeptide(L)'
;MEETLNLKDVRIFDYIEDEEGKKKAVLNKKETAIAQAKQEMIKQGFVDWVWSEPSRREELTKLYNEKFNSIRPREYDGSHIVFNGMNPEIDLREHQRNAVAHILYGGNTLLAHAVGAGKTFEMVAASQESKRLGLCNKSLFVVPNHLTEQWAAEYLQLYPAANILVATKKDFETKNRKKFCGRIATGDYDGAATRCCK
;
A
#
# COMPACT_ATOMS: atom_id res chain seq x y z
N MET A 1 20.91 20.61 16.20
CA MET A 1 20.49 21.22 14.92
C MET A 1 19.95 20.15 13.97
N GLU A 2 20.67 19.04 13.77
CA GLU A 2 20.20 17.91 12.95
C GLU A 2 18.84 17.34 13.40
N GLU A 3 18.64 17.09 14.70
CA GLU A 3 17.33 16.65 15.23
C GLU A 3 16.20 17.63 14.87
N THR A 4 16.47 18.93 14.93
CA THR A 4 15.50 19.99 14.64
C THR A 4 15.12 20.03 13.15
N LEU A 5 16.08 19.83 12.26
CA LEU A 5 15.83 19.75 10.81
C LEU A 5 15.04 18.50 10.42
N ASN A 6 15.15 17.44 11.22
CA ASN A 6 14.46 16.17 11.01
C ASN A 6 13.13 16.05 11.77
N LEU A 7 12.57 17.17 12.27
CA LEU A 7 11.31 17.20 13.02
C LEU A 7 11.32 16.31 14.28
N LYS A 8 12.47 16.14 14.91
CA LYS A 8 12.65 15.37 16.15
C LYS A 8 12.95 16.27 17.34
N ASP A 9 12.50 15.85 18.52
CA ASP A 9 12.77 16.55 19.77
C ASP A 9 14.19 16.26 20.27
N VAL A 10 14.91 17.30 20.65
CA VAL A 10 16.23 17.17 21.27
C VAL A 10 16.09 16.51 22.64
N ARG A 11 16.95 15.51 22.91
CA ARG A 11 17.04 14.80 24.19
C ARG A 11 18.49 14.75 24.66
N ILE A 12 18.73 15.06 25.92
CA ILE A 12 20.06 15.05 26.54
C ILE A 12 20.13 13.89 27.53
N PHE A 13 21.19 13.09 27.41
CA PHE A 13 21.44 11.95 28.28
C PHE A 13 22.74 12.16 29.05
N ASP A 14 22.70 11.88 30.35
CA ASP A 14 23.89 11.73 31.18
C ASP A 14 24.31 10.26 31.19
N TYR A 15 25.61 9.99 31.34
CA TYR A 15 26.13 8.63 31.41
C TYR A 15 26.59 8.35 32.84
N ILE A 16 25.93 7.40 33.49
CA ILE A 16 26.34 6.88 34.80
C ILE A 16 26.96 5.49 34.60
N GLU A 17 28.01 5.17 35.34
CA GLU A 17 28.58 3.82 35.38
C GLU A 17 27.79 2.96 36.37
N ASP A 18 27.41 1.76 35.97
CA ASP A 18 26.84 0.76 36.86
C ASP A 18 27.94 0.02 37.66
N GLU A 19 27.52 -0.85 38.58
CA GLU A 19 28.42 -1.64 39.45
C GLU A 19 29.33 -2.60 38.66
N GLU A 20 29.04 -2.86 37.38
CA GLU A 20 29.84 -3.69 36.46
C GLU A 20 30.75 -2.84 35.53
N GLY A 21 30.79 -1.52 35.73
CA GLY A 21 31.61 -0.58 34.93
C GLY A 21 31.02 -0.25 33.55
N LYS A 22 29.74 -0.56 33.31
CA LYS A 22 29.07 -0.29 32.04
C LYS A 22 28.34 1.05 32.09
N LYS A 23 28.53 1.87 31.06
CA LYS A 23 27.90 3.19 30.94
C LYS A 23 26.43 3.06 30.55
N LYS A 24 25.54 3.49 31.45
CA LYS A 24 24.09 3.56 31.24
C LYS A 24 23.67 5.01 30.95
N ALA A 25 23.02 5.23 29.82
CA ALA A 25 22.44 6.51 29.47
C ALA A 25 21.16 6.75 30.29
N VAL A 26 21.12 7.85 31.03
CA VAL A 26 19.96 8.30 31.81
C VAL A 26 19.51 9.65 31.27
N LEU A 27 18.22 9.80 30.98
CA LEU A 27 17.68 11.05 30.44
C LEU A 27 17.82 12.18 31.45
N ASN A 28 18.56 13.22 31.09
CA ASN A 28 18.64 14.44 31.87
C ASN A 28 17.42 15.31 31.59
N LYS A 29 16.39 15.21 32.44
CA LYS A 29 15.12 15.94 32.26
C LYS A 29 15.32 17.46 32.23
N LYS A 30 16.23 17.98 33.06
CA LYS A 30 16.46 19.44 33.19
C LYS A 30 17.14 19.99 31.95
N GLU A 31 18.25 19.40 31.53
CA GLU A 31 18.98 19.83 30.34
C GLU A 31 18.19 19.57 29.05
N THR A 32 17.41 18.48 29.01
CA THR A 32 16.47 18.22 27.91
C THR A 32 15.43 19.34 27.81
N ALA A 33 14.81 19.76 28.91
CA ALA A 33 13.82 20.85 28.89
C ALA A 33 14.43 22.18 28.41
N ILE A 34 15.65 22.51 28.85
CA ILE A 34 16.37 23.71 28.40
C ILE A 34 16.70 23.62 26.90
N ALA A 35 17.17 22.46 26.43
CA ALA A 35 17.50 22.24 25.04
C ALA A 35 16.26 22.32 24.13
N GLN A 36 15.13 21.77 24.59
CA GLN A 36 13.84 21.87 23.88
C GLN A 36 13.32 23.31 23.83
N ALA A 37 13.44 24.08 24.92
CA ALA A 37 13.07 25.50 24.91
C ALA A 37 13.89 26.29 23.87
N LYS A 38 15.20 26.04 23.81
CA LYS A 38 16.06 26.65 22.78
C LYS A 38 15.73 26.17 21.37
N GLN A 39 15.40 24.89 21.21
CA GLN A 39 14.96 24.33 19.94
C GLN A 39 13.70 25.05 19.44
N GLU A 40 12.75 25.34 20.33
CA GLU A 40 11.53 26.06 20.00
C GLU A 40 11.81 27.52 19.61
N MET A 41 12.73 28.19 20.31
CA MET A 41 13.18 29.53 19.92
C MET A 41 13.78 29.55 18.50
N ILE A 42 14.55 28.52 18.13
CA ILE A 42 15.12 28.40 16.78
C ILE A 42 14.01 28.20 15.74
N LYS A 43 13.03 27.34 16.02
CA LYS A 43 11.87 27.14 15.12
C LYS A 43 11.10 28.44 14.95
N GLN A 44 10.79 29.13 16.03
CA GLN A 44 10.06 30.39 15.98
C GLN A 44 10.86 31.45 15.22
N GLY A 45 12.16 31.59 15.49
CA GLY A 45 13.03 32.51 14.76
C GLY A 45 13.09 32.21 13.26
N PHE A 46 13.05 30.94 12.87
CA PHE A 46 12.95 30.56 11.45
C PHE A 46 11.59 30.93 10.85
N VAL A 47 10.49 30.68 11.56
CA VAL A 47 9.14 31.09 11.15
C VAL A 47 9.10 32.60 10.96
N ASP A 48 9.50 33.37 11.96
CA ASP A 48 9.53 34.84 11.91
C ASP A 48 10.41 35.33 10.75
N TRP A 49 11.57 34.71 10.55
CA TRP A 49 12.44 34.99 9.40
C TRP A 49 11.71 34.74 8.07
N VAL A 50 11.04 33.60 7.88
CA VAL A 50 10.28 33.32 6.65
C VAL A 50 9.20 34.37 6.40
N TRP A 51 8.45 34.75 7.43
CA TRP A 51 7.30 35.66 7.29
C TRP A 51 7.65 37.14 7.29
N SER A 52 8.86 37.52 7.73
CA SER A 52 9.32 38.90 7.76
C SER A 52 9.43 39.56 6.37
N GLU A 53 9.65 38.78 5.31
CA GLU A 53 9.88 39.28 3.95
C GLU A 53 8.95 38.57 2.93
N PRO A 54 7.98 39.28 2.33
CA PRO A 54 7.01 38.68 1.41
C PRO A 54 7.64 38.00 0.17
N SER A 55 8.68 38.60 -0.42
CA SER A 55 9.43 38.02 -1.55
C SER A 55 10.05 36.67 -1.22
N ARG A 56 10.65 36.54 -0.02
CA ARG A 56 11.24 35.28 0.46
C ARG A 56 10.17 34.21 0.64
N ARG A 57 9.01 34.56 1.19
CA ARG A 57 7.88 33.64 1.31
C ARG A 57 7.46 33.11 -0.06
N GLU A 58 7.34 33.98 -1.06
CA GLU A 58 6.96 33.58 -2.42
C GLU A 58 8.02 32.67 -3.06
N GLU A 59 9.31 33.00 -2.91
CA GLU A 59 10.42 32.18 -3.42
C GLU A 59 10.42 30.78 -2.77
N LEU A 60 10.33 30.70 -1.44
CA LEU A 60 10.29 29.42 -0.72
C LEU A 60 9.05 28.60 -1.08
N THR A 61 7.89 29.25 -1.26
CA THR A 61 6.65 28.58 -1.67
C THR A 61 6.79 28.00 -3.08
N LYS A 62 7.37 28.77 -4.01
CA LYS A 62 7.64 28.32 -5.37
C LYS A 62 8.62 27.15 -5.37
N LEU A 63 9.74 27.27 -4.66
CA LEU A 63 10.74 26.20 -4.53
C LEU A 63 10.15 24.93 -3.93
N TYR A 64 9.30 25.06 -2.90
CA TYR A 64 8.61 23.93 -2.30
C TYR A 64 7.69 23.25 -3.31
N ASN A 65 6.89 24.02 -4.05
CA ASN A 65 5.99 23.47 -5.04
C ASN A 65 6.74 22.79 -6.20
N GLU A 66 7.84 23.36 -6.67
CA GLU A 66 8.67 22.79 -7.72
C GLU A 66 9.40 21.50 -7.28
N LYS A 67 9.84 21.45 -6.02
CA LYS A 67 10.58 20.28 -5.50
C LYS A 67 9.70 19.16 -4.98
N PHE A 68 8.57 19.49 -4.34
CA PHE A 68 7.78 18.52 -3.58
C PHE A 68 6.35 18.36 -4.11
N ASN A 69 5.72 19.41 -4.65
CA ASN A 69 4.36 19.34 -5.23
C ASN A 69 4.36 19.30 -6.77
N SER A 70 5.47 18.87 -7.39
CA SER A 70 5.60 18.81 -8.87
C SER A 70 5.14 17.48 -9.47
N ILE A 71 4.81 16.50 -8.63
CA ILE A 71 4.30 15.20 -9.06
C ILE A 71 2.79 15.18 -8.86
N ARG A 72 2.04 15.33 -9.95
CA ARG A 72 0.60 15.06 -9.97
C ARG A 72 0.38 13.56 -10.13
N PRO A 73 -0.34 12.88 -9.22
CA PRO A 73 -0.71 11.49 -9.42
C PRO A 73 -1.50 11.32 -10.72
N ARG A 74 -1.24 10.23 -11.43
CA ARG A 74 -2.03 9.89 -12.61
C ARG A 74 -3.45 9.56 -12.18
N GLU A 75 -4.42 10.18 -12.82
CA GLU A 75 -5.83 9.84 -12.70
C GLU A 75 -6.16 8.76 -13.72
N TYR A 76 -6.95 7.77 -13.30
CA TYR A 76 -7.40 6.66 -14.12
C TYR A 76 -8.91 6.70 -14.21
N ASP A 77 -9.41 6.74 -15.43
CA ASP A 77 -10.83 6.63 -15.74
C ASP A 77 -11.10 5.20 -16.23
N GLY A 78 -12.06 4.52 -15.60
CA GLY A 78 -12.53 3.19 -15.98
C GLY A 78 -13.96 3.16 -16.52
N SER A 79 -14.57 4.32 -16.77
CA SER A 79 -15.96 4.43 -17.25
C SER A 79 -16.18 3.73 -18.59
N HIS A 80 -15.15 3.64 -19.44
CA HIS A 80 -15.18 2.96 -20.73
C HIS A 80 -15.01 1.44 -20.65
N ILE A 81 -14.68 0.88 -19.49
CA ILE A 81 -14.42 -0.55 -19.34
C ILE A 81 -15.76 -1.31 -19.33
N VAL A 82 -15.89 -2.26 -20.25
CA VAL A 82 -17.01 -3.20 -20.34
C VAL A 82 -16.59 -4.54 -19.74
N PHE A 83 -17.14 -4.86 -18.58
CA PHE A 83 -16.83 -6.07 -17.81
C PHE A 83 -17.59 -7.28 -18.36
N ASN A 84 -16.98 -8.02 -19.28
CA ASN A 84 -17.66 -9.10 -20.01
C ASN A 84 -17.74 -10.37 -19.15
N GLY A 85 -18.94 -10.95 -19.04
CA GLY A 85 -19.17 -12.13 -18.21
C GLY A 85 -19.29 -11.82 -16.70
N MET A 86 -19.24 -10.54 -16.33
CA MET A 86 -19.58 -10.09 -14.99
C MET A 86 -21.08 -10.30 -14.74
N ASN A 87 -21.42 -10.63 -13.50
CA ASN A 87 -22.79 -10.76 -13.05
C ASN A 87 -23.56 -9.44 -13.28
N PRO A 88 -24.64 -9.44 -14.10
CA PRO A 88 -25.36 -8.21 -14.46
C PRO A 88 -26.10 -7.56 -13.28
N GLU A 89 -26.35 -8.30 -12.20
CA GLU A 89 -26.98 -7.78 -10.98
C GLU A 89 -26.01 -6.97 -10.11
N ILE A 90 -24.72 -6.95 -10.43
CA ILE A 90 -23.69 -6.25 -9.66
C ILE A 90 -23.14 -5.12 -10.53
N ASP A 91 -23.31 -3.89 -10.06
CA ASP A 91 -22.67 -2.72 -10.67
C ASP A 91 -21.48 -2.24 -9.84
N LEU A 92 -20.33 -2.07 -10.50
CA LEU A 92 -19.14 -1.51 -9.88
C LEU A 92 -19.26 0.01 -9.81
N ARG A 93 -19.05 0.55 -8.61
CA ARG A 93 -19.01 2.00 -8.38
C ARG A 93 -17.87 2.64 -9.17
N GLU A 94 -17.99 3.93 -9.44
CA GLU A 94 -16.99 4.70 -10.19
C GLU A 94 -15.56 4.50 -9.66
N HIS A 95 -15.36 4.57 -8.34
CA HIS A 95 -14.03 4.37 -7.76
C HIS A 95 -13.46 2.97 -8.00
N GLN A 96 -14.32 1.94 -8.06
CA GLN A 96 -13.91 0.56 -8.34
C GLN A 96 -13.52 0.40 -9.80
N ARG A 97 -14.28 1.02 -10.72
CA ARG A 97 -13.94 1.05 -12.15
C ARG A 97 -12.60 1.74 -12.39
N ASN A 98 -12.38 2.88 -11.73
CA ASN A 98 -11.13 3.63 -11.79
C ASN A 98 -9.97 2.83 -11.18
N ALA A 99 -10.20 2.08 -10.10
CA ALA A 99 -9.21 1.17 -9.53
C ALA A 99 -8.85 0.03 -10.51
N VAL A 100 -9.82 -0.54 -11.23
CA VAL A 100 -9.54 -1.53 -12.29
C VAL A 100 -8.72 -0.90 -13.41
N ALA A 101 -9.07 0.29 -13.89
CA ALA A 101 -8.28 1.02 -14.88
C ALA A 101 -6.84 1.28 -14.40
N HIS A 102 -6.66 1.61 -13.12
CA HIS A 102 -5.35 1.77 -12.52
C HIS A 102 -4.54 0.47 -12.59
N ILE A 103 -5.13 -0.68 -12.28
CA ILE A 103 -4.44 -1.98 -12.38
C ILE A 103 -4.08 -2.30 -13.85
N LEU A 104 -4.99 -2.07 -14.79
CA LEU A 104 -4.78 -2.39 -16.20
C LEU A 104 -3.71 -1.51 -16.86
N TYR A 105 -3.64 -0.23 -16.50
CA TYR A 105 -2.81 0.76 -17.20
C TYR A 105 -1.61 1.27 -16.39
N GLY A 106 -1.61 1.07 -15.07
CA GLY A 106 -0.62 1.62 -14.15
C GLY A 106 0.47 0.66 -13.71
N GLY A 107 0.36 -0.64 -14.02
CA GLY A 107 1.34 -1.64 -13.62
C GLY A 107 1.21 -2.03 -12.14
N ASN A 108 2.22 -1.70 -11.32
CA ASN A 108 2.17 -2.03 -9.89
C ASN A 108 1.24 -1.06 -9.15
N THR A 109 0.12 -1.57 -8.64
CA THR A 109 -0.95 -0.76 -8.07
C THR A 109 -1.23 -1.14 -6.61
N LEU A 110 -1.29 -0.13 -5.75
CA LEU A 110 -1.72 -0.27 -4.36
C LEU A 110 -3.18 0.19 -4.19
N LEU A 111 -4.04 -0.71 -3.74
CA LEU A 111 -5.45 -0.41 -3.41
C LEU A 111 -5.60 0.01 -1.94
N ALA A 112 -5.24 1.26 -1.62
CA ALA A 112 -5.15 1.78 -0.24
C ALA A 112 -6.46 2.38 0.32
N HIS A 113 -7.62 1.80 -0.02
CA HIS A 113 -8.92 2.26 0.52
C HIS A 113 -9.36 1.49 1.78
N ALA A 114 -10.48 1.89 2.39
CA ALA A 114 -10.98 1.30 3.64
C ALA A 114 -11.46 -0.16 3.50
N VAL A 115 -11.58 -0.90 4.61
CA VAL A 115 -12.17 -2.24 4.62
C VAL A 115 -13.63 -2.17 4.14
N GLY A 116 -14.08 -3.13 3.33
CA GLY A 116 -15.45 -3.17 2.79
C GLY A 116 -15.69 -2.30 1.55
N ALA A 117 -14.70 -1.53 1.07
CA ALA A 117 -14.83 -0.72 -0.15
C ALA A 117 -14.82 -1.54 -1.46
N GLY A 118 -14.67 -2.87 -1.39
CA GLY A 118 -14.81 -3.78 -2.52
C GLY A 118 -13.51 -4.09 -3.27
N LYS A 119 -12.36 -4.10 -2.58
CA LYS A 119 -11.03 -4.46 -3.15
C LYS A 119 -11.04 -5.78 -3.90
N THR A 120 -11.71 -6.80 -3.36
CA THR A 120 -11.72 -8.12 -3.99
C THR A 120 -12.35 -8.05 -5.38
N PHE A 121 -13.47 -7.34 -5.53
CA PHE A 121 -14.13 -7.18 -6.82
C PHE A 121 -13.27 -6.42 -7.80
N GLU A 122 -12.56 -5.39 -7.36
CA GLU A 122 -11.59 -4.66 -8.20
C GLU A 122 -10.48 -5.60 -8.69
N MET A 123 -9.89 -6.41 -7.82
CA MET A 123 -8.83 -7.36 -8.20
C MET A 123 -9.34 -8.46 -9.15
N VAL A 124 -10.54 -8.99 -8.91
CA VAL A 124 -11.17 -10.02 -9.74
C VAL A 124 -11.53 -9.47 -11.12
N ALA A 125 -12.18 -8.31 -11.19
CA ALA A 125 -12.52 -7.66 -12.44
C ALA A 125 -11.27 -7.30 -13.25
N ALA A 126 -10.23 -6.75 -12.60
CA ALA A 126 -8.97 -6.45 -13.27
C ALA A 126 -8.29 -7.71 -13.80
N SER A 127 -8.33 -8.83 -13.07
CA SER A 127 -7.81 -10.11 -13.54
C SER A 127 -8.53 -10.62 -14.79
N GLN A 128 -9.86 -10.60 -14.78
CA GLN A 128 -10.65 -11.08 -15.92
C GLN A 128 -10.45 -10.21 -17.15
N GLU A 129 -10.46 -8.89 -16.98
CA GLU A 129 -10.19 -7.96 -18.08
C GLU A 129 -8.74 -8.05 -18.57
N SER A 130 -7.77 -8.26 -17.68
CA SER A 130 -6.37 -8.51 -18.08
C SER A 130 -6.23 -9.75 -18.96
N LYS A 131 -6.92 -10.84 -18.59
CA LYS A 131 -6.91 -12.08 -19.38
C LYS A 131 -7.62 -11.88 -20.72
N ARG A 132 -8.80 -11.25 -20.72
CA ARG A 132 -9.59 -10.96 -21.92
C ARG A 132 -8.84 -10.06 -22.92
N LEU A 133 -8.10 -9.07 -22.41
CA LEU A 133 -7.29 -8.16 -23.22
C LEU A 133 -5.94 -8.76 -23.65
N GLY A 134 -5.61 -9.98 -23.22
CA GLY A 134 -4.33 -10.63 -23.51
C GLY A 134 -3.13 -10.03 -22.78
N LEU A 135 -3.37 -9.25 -21.72
CA LEU A 135 -2.31 -8.69 -20.87
C LEU A 135 -1.72 -9.74 -19.91
N CYS A 136 -2.49 -10.77 -19.58
CA CYS A 136 -2.01 -11.94 -18.87
C CYS A 136 -2.64 -13.23 -19.39
N ASN A 137 -1.95 -14.36 -19.21
CA ASN A 137 -2.52 -15.68 -19.53
C ASN A 137 -3.17 -16.34 -18.31
N LYS A 138 -2.73 -15.95 -17.11
CA LYS A 138 -3.13 -16.55 -15.84
C LYS A 138 -2.87 -15.58 -14.70
N SER A 139 -3.88 -15.37 -13.86
CA SER A 139 -3.77 -14.54 -12.68
C SER A 139 -3.58 -15.39 -11.43
N LEU A 140 -2.62 -15.02 -10.59
CA LEU A 140 -2.36 -15.67 -9.31
C LEU A 140 -2.67 -14.71 -8.17
N PHE A 141 -3.49 -15.16 -7.23
CA PHE A 141 -3.90 -14.42 -6.05
C PHE A 141 -3.26 -15.05 -4.83
N VAL A 142 -2.54 -14.26 -4.04
CA VAL A 142 -1.99 -14.71 -2.76
C VAL A 142 -2.89 -14.17 -1.65
N VAL A 143 -3.64 -15.07 -1.01
CA VAL A 143 -4.64 -14.70 0.00
C VAL A 143 -4.31 -15.34 1.36
N PRO A 144 -4.70 -14.72 2.49
CA PRO A 144 -4.62 -15.35 3.80
C PRO A 144 -5.40 -16.67 3.85
N ASN A 145 -4.90 -17.66 4.60
CA ASN A 145 -5.43 -19.03 4.60
C ASN A 145 -6.94 -19.10 4.86
N HIS A 146 -7.41 -18.33 5.84
CA HIS A 146 -8.81 -18.32 6.27
C HIS A 146 -9.74 -17.57 5.30
N LEU A 147 -9.20 -16.93 4.27
CA LEU A 147 -9.95 -16.15 3.27
C LEU A 147 -9.96 -16.80 1.88
N THR A 148 -9.33 -17.97 1.70
CA THR A 148 -9.28 -18.68 0.40
C THR A 148 -10.68 -19.02 -0.13
N GLU A 149 -11.54 -19.57 0.72
CA GLU A 149 -12.91 -19.92 0.39
C GLU A 149 -13.79 -18.68 0.17
N GLN A 150 -13.64 -17.66 1.02
CA GLN A 150 -14.35 -16.40 0.87
C GLN A 150 -13.99 -15.71 -0.45
N TRP A 151 -12.69 -15.65 -0.78
CA TRP A 151 -12.22 -15.10 -2.05
C TRP A 151 -12.82 -15.84 -3.24
N ALA A 152 -12.89 -17.18 -3.17
CA ALA A 152 -13.48 -17.99 -4.23
C ALA A 152 -14.97 -17.69 -4.43
N ALA A 153 -15.71 -17.56 -3.32
CA ALA A 153 -17.11 -17.19 -3.34
C ALA A 153 -17.32 -15.79 -3.95
N GLU A 154 -16.52 -14.79 -3.54
CA GLU A 154 -16.57 -13.44 -4.10
C GLU A 154 -16.20 -13.41 -5.59
N TYR A 155 -15.23 -14.23 -6.03
CA TYR A 155 -14.86 -14.35 -7.43
C TYR A 155 -16.02 -14.88 -8.26
N LEU A 156 -16.61 -16.00 -7.85
CA LEU A 156 -17.72 -16.63 -8.58
C LEU A 156 -19.03 -15.84 -8.46
N GLN A 157 -19.20 -15.05 -7.39
CA GLN A 157 -20.30 -14.11 -7.29
C GLN A 157 -20.22 -13.02 -8.38
N LEU A 158 -19.01 -12.51 -8.63
CA LEU A 158 -18.77 -11.47 -9.63
C LEU A 158 -18.69 -12.04 -11.06
N TYR A 159 -18.08 -13.21 -11.25
CA TYR A 159 -17.96 -13.90 -12.54
C TYR A 159 -18.38 -15.38 -12.40
N PRO A 160 -19.69 -15.69 -12.52
CA PRO A 160 -20.23 -17.03 -12.26
C PRO A 160 -19.70 -18.14 -13.18
N ALA A 161 -19.28 -17.78 -14.39
CA ALA A 161 -18.75 -18.73 -15.39
C ALA A 161 -17.23 -18.92 -15.30
N ALA A 162 -16.55 -18.28 -14.35
CA ALA A 162 -15.09 -18.33 -14.25
C ALA A 162 -14.59 -19.70 -13.78
N ASN A 163 -13.54 -20.20 -14.42
CA ASN A 163 -12.85 -21.40 -14.00
C ASN A 163 -11.68 -21.07 -13.07
N ILE A 164 -11.89 -21.22 -11.75
CA ILE A 164 -10.88 -20.87 -10.74
C ILE A 164 -10.26 -22.10 -10.06
N LEU A 165 -8.97 -21.99 -9.72
CA LEU A 165 -8.26 -22.97 -8.91
C LEU A 165 -8.01 -22.42 -7.51
N VAL A 166 -8.62 -23.03 -6.50
CA VAL A 166 -8.49 -22.58 -5.10
C VAL A 166 -7.66 -23.59 -4.32
N ALA A 167 -6.61 -23.12 -3.66
CA ALA A 167 -5.78 -23.99 -2.82
C ALA A 167 -6.52 -24.38 -1.54
N THR A 168 -6.50 -25.67 -1.23
CA THR A 168 -7.01 -26.21 0.04
C THR A 168 -5.88 -26.50 1.01
N LYS A 169 -6.18 -26.77 2.29
CA LYS A 169 -5.17 -27.20 3.28
C LYS A 169 -4.36 -28.41 2.81
N LYS A 170 -4.98 -29.36 2.10
CA LYS A 170 -4.35 -30.60 1.62
C LYS A 170 -3.32 -30.34 0.52
N ASP A 171 -3.52 -29.30 -0.30
CA ASP A 171 -2.60 -28.95 -1.40
C ASP A 171 -1.23 -28.47 -0.90
N PHE A 172 -1.14 -28.02 0.37
CA PHE A 172 0.10 -27.53 0.98
C PHE A 172 0.87 -28.60 1.77
N GLU A 173 0.35 -29.82 1.89
CA GLU A 173 1.13 -30.95 2.41
C GLU A 173 2.37 -31.15 1.52
N THR A 174 3.54 -31.41 2.12
CA THR A 174 4.84 -31.46 1.40
C THR A 174 4.80 -32.32 0.14
N LYS A 175 4.11 -33.46 0.20
CA LYS A 175 3.91 -34.38 -0.93
C LYS A 175 3.05 -33.82 -2.07
N ASN A 176 2.13 -32.90 -1.77
CA ASN A 176 1.13 -32.37 -2.71
C ASN A 176 1.52 -31.03 -3.34
N ARG A 177 2.46 -30.28 -2.75
CA ARG A 177 2.87 -28.95 -3.26
C ARG A 177 3.30 -28.99 -4.73
N LYS A 178 4.15 -29.95 -5.11
CA LYS A 178 4.58 -30.11 -6.51
C LYS A 178 3.40 -30.38 -7.44
N LYS A 179 2.44 -31.19 -7.00
CA LYS A 179 1.21 -31.50 -7.76
C LYS A 179 0.33 -30.26 -7.92
N PHE A 180 0.18 -29.45 -6.87
CA PHE A 180 -0.61 -28.22 -6.92
C PHE A 180 0.04 -27.17 -7.84
N CYS A 181 1.36 -26.94 -7.73
CA CYS A 181 2.08 -26.09 -8.66
C CYS A 181 1.98 -26.60 -10.11
N GLY A 182 2.01 -27.93 -10.31
CA GLY A 182 1.77 -28.56 -11.60
C GLY A 182 0.39 -28.22 -12.16
N ARG A 183 -0.68 -28.30 -11.35
CA ARG A 183 -2.03 -27.89 -11.74
C ARG A 183 -2.08 -26.42 -12.13
N ILE A 184 -1.49 -25.53 -11.31
CA ILE A 184 -1.41 -24.09 -11.65
C ILE A 184 -0.75 -23.90 -13.01
N ALA A 185 0.38 -24.58 -13.27
CA ALA A 185 1.16 -24.41 -14.48
C ALA A 185 0.46 -24.93 -15.73
N THR A 186 -0.21 -26.09 -15.66
CA THR A 186 -0.75 -26.77 -16.85
C THR A 186 -2.24 -26.58 -17.09
N GLY A 187 -3.02 -26.28 -16.05
CA GLY A 187 -4.47 -26.08 -16.21
C GLY A 187 -4.79 -24.73 -16.82
N ASP A 188 -5.87 -24.63 -17.60
CA ASP A 188 -6.42 -23.34 -17.99
C ASP A 188 -7.36 -22.84 -16.89
N TYR A 189 -6.98 -21.76 -16.22
CA TYR A 189 -7.72 -21.17 -15.11
C TYR A 189 -7.75 -19.66 -15.30
N ASP A 190 -8.87 -19.03 -14.97
CA ASP A 190 -9.07 -17.57 -14.99
C ASP A 190 -8.42 -16.90 -13.78
N GLY A 191 -8.36 -17.62 -12.66
CA GLY A 191 -7.64 -17.21 -11.47
C GLY A 191 -7.22 -18.41 -10.63
N ALA A 192 -6.05 -18.34 -10.02
CA ALA A 192 -5.61 -19.30 -9.02
C ALA A 192 -5.36 -18.61 -7.68
N ALA A 193 -6.00 -19.05 -6.61
CA ALA A 193 -5.71 -18.59 -5.26
C ALA A 193 -4.74 -19.54 -4.56
N THR A 194 -3.61 -19.01 -4.13
CA THR A 194 -2.61 -19.69 -3.30
C THR A 194 -2.44 -18.97 -1.97
N ARG A 195 -1.84 -19.65 -1.01
CA ARG A 195 -1.54 -19.11 0.31
C ARG A 195 -0.16 -18.44 0.29
N CYS A 196 0.01 -17.45 1.16
CA CYS A 196 1.34 -16.94 1.52
C CYS A 196 2.15 -17.99 2.31
N CYS A 197 3.27 -18.43 1.73
CA CYS A 197 4.26 -19.24 2.44
C CYS A 197 5.01 -18.33 3.43
N LYS A 198 4.75 -18.50 4.73
CA LYS A 198 5.69 -18.07 5.76
C LYS A 198 6.78 -19.13 5.88
#